data_AF-A0A7V9NU76-F1
#
_entry.id   AF-A0A7V9NU76-F1
#
_cell.length_a   1.000
_cell.length_b   1.000
_cell.length_c   1.000
_cell.angle_alpha   90.00
_cell.angle_beta   90.00
_cell.angle_gamma   90.00
#
_symmetry.space_group_name_H-M   'P 1'
#
loop_
_entity.id
_entity.type
_entity.pdbx_description
1 polymer ?
#
loop_
_entity_poly.entity_id
_entity_poly.type
_entity_poly.pdbx_seq_one_letter_code
_entity_poly.pdbx_strand_id
1 'polypeptide(L)'
;AATADLGVTGARCGVALTGSIVVDARQAGGRTVSLLPPVHLALVHAETLVATPGEHWRTLGDPMPSNLVQITGPSRSADIELIITLGVHGPRALWVGVLA
;
A
#
# COMPACT_ATOMS: atom_id res chain seq x y z
N ALA A 1 14.48 -6.09 6.58
CA ALA A 1 13.26 -5.27 6.57
C ALA A 1 12.95 -4.70 7.95
N ALA A 2 12.79 -5.52 9.00
CA ALA A 2 12.42 -5.02 10.35
C ALA A 2 13.40 -4.00 10.98
N THR A 3 14.68 -4.04 10.60
CA THR A 3 15.71 -3.12 11.10
C THR A 3 15.95 -1.91 10.20
N ALA A 4 15.18 -1.77 9.11
CA ALA A 4 15.35 -0.68 8.16
C ALA A 4 14.40 0.47 8.50
N ASP A 5 14.88 1.72 8.35
CA ASP A 5 14.08 2.91 8.61
C ASP A 5 13.09 3.23 7.48
N LEU A 6 13.41 2.81 6.25
CA LEU A 6 12.63 3.08 5.06
C LEU A 6 12.44 1.81 4.23
N GLY A 7 11.20 1.52 3.90
CA GLY A 7 10.82 0.56 2.86
C GLY A 7 10.49 1.29 1.57
N VAL A 8 11.04 0.83 0.45
CA VAL A 8 10.72 1.40 -0.88
C VAL A 8 10.12 0.30 -1.74
N THR A 9 8.93 0.54 -2.30
CA THR A 9 8.28 -0.42 -3.20
C THR A 9 7.72 0.27 -4.44
N GLY A 10 7.65 -0.45 -5.55
CA GLY A 10 6.70 -0.13 -6.61
C GLY A 10 5.28 -0.45 -6.18
N ALA A 11 4.34 0.41 -6.54
CA ALA A 11 2.91 0.14 -6.47
C ALA A 11 2.44 -0.36 -7.84
N ARG A 12 1.59 -1.37 -7.83
CA ARG A 12 0.95 -1.90 -9.03
C ARG A 12 0.05 -0.86 -9.70
N CYS A 13 -0.72 -0.14 -8.89
CA CYS A 13 -1.63 0.92 -9.33
C CYS A 13 -1.97 1.85 -8.16
N GLY A 14 -2.45 3.05 -8.50
CA GLY A 14 -3.14 3.93 -7.57
C GLY A 14 -4.65 3.92 -7.85
N VAL A 15 -5.48 4.02 -6.82
CA VAL A 15 -6.94 4.07 -6.94
C VAL A 15 -7.41 5.46 -6.53
N ALA A 16 -7.86 6.24 -7.51
CA ALA A 16 -8.20 7.65 -7.31
C ALA A 16 -9.38 7.85 -6.36
N LEU A 17 -10.46 7.06 -6.50
CA LEU A 17 -11.69 7.20 -5.70
C LEU A 17 -11.43 7.14 -4.19
N THR A 18 -10.51 6.28 -3.76
CA THR A 18 -10.25 6.01 -2.34
C THR A 18 -8.94 6.61 -1.84
N GLY A 19 -8.15 7.23 -2.72
CA GLY A 19 -6.79 7.68 -2.38
C GLY A 19 -5.91 6.52 -1.93
N SER A 20 -6.03 5.37 -2.59
CA SER A 20 -5.31 4.15 -2.22
C SER A 20 -4.17 3.84 -3.18
N ILE A 21 -3.24 3.02 -2.73
CA ILE A 21 -2.29 2.31 -3.59
C ILE A 21 -2.46 0.81 -3.43
N VAL A 22 -2.12 0.05 -4.46
CA VAL A 22 -2.05 -1.42 -4.38
C VAL A 22 -0.61 -1.86 -4.54
N VAL A 23 -0.11 -2.64 -3.58
CA VAL A 23 1.22 -3.21 -3.58
C VAL A 23 1.12 -4.71 -3.87
N ASP A 24 1.81 -5.16 -4.91
CA ASP A 24 1.92 -6.57 -5.30
C ASP A 24 3.21 -7.14 -4.72
N ALA A 25 3.10 -8.19 -3.88
CA ALA A 25 4.27 -8.78 -3.22
C ALA A 25 5.32 -9.32 -4.20
N ARG A 26 4.93 -9.64 -5.46
CA ARG A 26 5.88 -10.05 -6.51
C ARG A 26 6.79 -8.91 -6.96
N GLN A 27 6.27 -7.68 -6.97
CA GLN A 27 6.97 -6.47 -7.40
C GLN A 27 7.67 -5.75 -6.23
N ALA A 28 7.16 -5.94 -5.01
CA ALA A 28 7.60 -5.24 -3.81
C ALA A 28 8.73 -5.90 -3.02
N GLY A 29 9.30 -7.02 -3.52
CA GLY A 29 10.29 -7.79 -2.76
C GLY A 29 9.69 -8.54 -1.56
N GLY A 30 8.42 -8.94 -1.66
CA GLY A 30 7.65 -9.58 -0.60
C GLY A 30 6.83 -8.60 0.23
N ARG A 31 6.22 -9.11 1.31
CA ARG A 31 5.29 -8.34 2.16
C ARG A 31 6.01 -7.43 3.17
N THR A 32 7.24 -7.77 3.52
CA THR A 32 7.93 -7.16 4.66
C THR A 32 8.39 -5.73 4.37
N VAL A 33 8.64 -5.39 3.11
CA VAL A 33 9.16 -4.08 2.71
C VAL A 33 8.12 -2.97 2.89
N SER A 34 6.85 -3.23 2.58
CA SER A 34 5.76 -2.25 2.78
C SER A 34 5.17 -2.26 4.20
N LEU A 35 5.48 -3.27 5.03
CA LEU A 35 4.82 -3.47 6.32
C LEU A 35 5.71 -3.17 7.53
N LEU A 36 6.99 -3.55 7.50
CA LEU A 36 7.84 -3.54 8.70
C LEU A 36 8.59 -2.23 8.93
N PRO A 37 9.18 -1.57 7.92
CA PRO A 37 9.82 -0.29 8.12
C PRO A 37 8.84 0.76 8.64
N PRO A 38 9.27 1.66 9.54
CA PRO A 38 8.40 2.70 10.10
C PRO A 38 7.94 3.72 9.05
N VAL A 39 8.69 3.86 7.94
CA VAL A 39 8.32 4.68 6.80
C VAL A 39 8.26 3.82 5.55
N HIS A 40 7.19 3.96 4.76
CA HIS A 40 7.06 3.34 3.45
C HIS A 40 6.99 4.43 2.37
N LEU A 41 7.88 4.36 1.39
CA LEU A 41 7.81 5.12 0.14
C LEU A 41 7.30 4.20 -0.96
N ALA A 42 6.11 4.48 -1.48
CA ALA A 42 5.54 3.78 -2.62
C ALA A 42 5.64 4.65 -3.87
N LEU A 43 6.18 4.07 -4.95
CA LEU A 43 6.26 4.72 -6.25
C LEU A 43 5.17 4.15 -7.15
N VAL A 44 4.34 5.02 -7.72
CA VAL A 44 3.24 4.65 -8.63
C VAL A 44 3.43 5.37 -9.96
N HIS A 45 3.29 4.65 -11.07
CA HIS A 45 3.29 5.27 -12.39
C HIS A 45 1.93 5.93 -12.67
N ALA A 46 1.94 7.13 -13.25
CA ALA A 46 0.71 7.86 -13.57
C ALA A 46 -0.21 7.07 -14.52
N GLU A 47 0.37 6.30 -15.44
CA GLU A 47 -0.37 5.44 -16.37
C GLU A 47 -1.10 4.27 -15.70
N THR A 48 -0.73 3.90 -14.47
CA THR A 48 -1.38 2.81 -13.72
C THR A 48 -2.42 3.31 -12.73
N LEU A 49 -2.80 4.59 -12.79
CA LEU A 49 -3.90 5.11 -11.99
C LEU A 49 -5.24 4.61 -12.55
N VAL A 50 -6.06 4.02 -11.67
CA VAL A 50 -7.43 3.60 -11.96
C VAL A 50 -8.43 4.45 -11.20
N ALA A 51 -9.64 4.60 -11.73
CA ALA A 51 -10.66 5.39 -11.07
C ALA A 51 -11.20 4.67 -9.83
N THR A 52 -11.51 3.37 -9.95
CA THR A 52 -12.17 2.57 -8.90
C THR A 52 -11.37 1.33 -8.50
N PRO A 53 -11.53 0.79 -7.27
CA PRO A 53 -10.89 -0.47 -6.90
C PRO A 53 -11.29 -1.62 -7.83
N GLY A 54 -12.56 -1.63 -8.27
CA GLY A 54 -13.09 -2.67 -9.15
C GLY A 54 -12.38 -2.73 -10.51
N GLU A 55 -11.93 -1.61 -11.06
CA GLU A 55 -11.10 -1.60 -12.27
C GLU A 55 -9.82 -2.40 -12.05
N HIS A 56 -9.12 -2.17 -10.93
CA HIS A 56 -7.93 -2.95 -10.60
C HIS A 56 -8.26 -4.43 -10.38
N TRP A 57 -9.24 -4.76 -9.52
CA TRP A 57 -9.54 -6.15 -9.16
C TRP A 57 -9.93 -7.03 -10.36
N ARG A 58 -10.59 -6.47 -11.38
CA ARG A 58 -10.92 -7.20 -12.62
C ARG A 58 -9.72 -7.50 -13.51
N THR A 59 -8.59 -6.82 -13.34
CA THR A 59 -7.35 -7.09 -14.09
C THR A 59 -6.53 -8.23 -13.52
N LEU A 60 -6.92 -8.76 -12.35
CA LEU A 60 -6.22 -9.87 -11.73
C LEU A 60 -6.56 -11.18 -12.45
N GLY A 61 -5.50 -11.93 -12.79
CA GLY A 61 -5.60 -13.24 -13.42
C GLY A 61 -4.89 -14.31 -12.57
N ASP A 62 -4.84 -15.52 -13.12
CA ASP A 62 -4.18 -16.68 -12.53
C ASP A 62 -2.76 -16.84 -13.12
N PRO A 63 -1.71 -17.10 -12.31
CA PRO A 63 -1.72 -17.21 -10.86
C PRO A 63 -1.80 -15.87 -10.13
N MET A 64 -2.59 -15.87 -9.06
CA MET A 64 -2.62 -14.79 -8.10
C MET A 64 -1.29 -14.68 -7.34
N PRO A 65 -0.83 -13.46 -7.00
CA PRO A 65 0.30 -13.29 -6.09
C PRO A 65 -0.02 -13.88 -4.72
N SER A 66 1.02 -14.26 -3.98
CA SER A 66 0.88 -14.72 -2.60
C SER A 66 0.27 -13.66 -1.67
N ASN A 67 0.33 -12.38 -2.04
CA ASN A 67 -0.29 -11.27 -1.32
C ASN A 67 -0.44 -10.02 -2.22
N LEU A 68 -1.59 -9.35 -2.09
CA LEU A 68 -1.84 -7.99 -2.55
C LEU A 68 -2.27 -7.16 -1.35
N VAL A 69 -1.72 -5.95 -1.22
CA VAL A 69 -2.05 -5.03 -0.13
C VAL A 69 -2.63 -3.76 -0.73
N GLN A 70 -3.90 -3.49 -0.45
CA GLN A 70 -4.51 -2.20 -0.76
C GLN A 70 -4.38 -1.30 0.47
N ILE A 71 -3.52 -0.28 0.37
CA ILE A 71 -3.25 0.67 1.46
C ILE A 71 -4.09 1.91 1.21
N THR A 72 -4.97 2.25 2.14
CA THR A 72 -6.00 3.30 1.98
C THR A 72 -5.96 4.27 3.15
N GLY A 73 -5.47 5.49 2.91
CA GLY A 73 -5.53 6.61 3.84
C GLY A 73 -5.03 6.35 5.27
N PRO A 74 -4.97 7.38 6.12
CA PRO A 74 -4.80 7.18 7.55
C PRO A 74 -6.06 6.51 8.12
N SER A 75 -5.88 5.43 8.87
CA SER A 75 -6.96 4.86 9.67
C SER A 75 -7.45 5.89 10.69
N ARG A 76 -8.76 6.17 10.71
CA ARG A 76 -9.40 6.92 11.80
C ARG A 76 -9.78 5.91 12.89
N SER A 77 -8.79 5.37 13.59
CA SER A 77 -8.95 4.29 14.59
C SER A 77 -9.58 4.76 15.91
N ALA A 78 -10.71 5.47 15.86
CA ALA A 78 -11.56 5.69 17.03
C ALA A 78 -12.47 4.48 17.35
N ASP A 79 -12.37 3.40 16.55
CA ASP A 79 -13.36 2.33 16.47
C ASP A 79 -12.88 0.97 17.03
N ILE A 80 -11.78 0.95 17.79
CA ILE A 80 -11.45 -0.18 18.67
C ILE A 80 -11.22 0.43 20.05
N GLU A 81 -12.20 0.25 20.93
CA GLU A 81 -12.13 0.60 22.35
C GLU A 81 -12.00 2.11 22.69
N LEU A 82 -12.30 3.03 21.75
CA LEU A 82 -12.23 4.49 21.93
C LEU A 82 -10.82 5.04 22.25
N ILE A 83 -9.79 4.21 22.19
CA ILE A 83 -8.40 4.59 22.41
C ILE A 83 -7.68 4.56 21.07
N ILE A 84 -7.23 5.73 20.62
CA ILE A 84 -6.46 5.84 19.38
C ILE A 84 -5.09 5.20 19.62
N THR A 85 -4.91 3.97 19.15
CA THR A 85 -3.61 3.30 19.12
C THR A 85 -2.93 3.61 17.79
N LEU A 86 -1.84 4.38 17.83
CA LEU A 86 -1.06 4.75 16.65
C LEU A 86 0.03 3.71 16.37
N GLY A 87 0.11 3.22 15.13
CA GLY A 87 1.28 2.49 14.64
C GLY A 87 1.31 0.98 14.87
N VAL A 88 0.18 0.32 15.14
CA VAL A 88 0.13 -1.15 15.31
C VAL A 88 -0.20 -1.93 14.03
N HIS A 89 -0.59 -1.25 12.95
CA HIS A 89 -1.11 -1.88 11.72
C HIS A 89 -0.27 -1.65 10.46
N GLY A 90 0.99 -1.22 10.60
CA GLY A 90 1.90 -0.98 9.48
C GLY A 90 2.79 0.24 9.70
N PRO A 91 3.40 0.78 8.62
CA PRO A 91 4.24 1.96 8.69
C PRO A 91 3.54 3.15 9.35
N ARG A 92 4.30 3.94 10.11
CA ARG A 92 3.82 5.17 10.74
C ARG A 92 3.61 6.30 9.74
N ALA A 93 4.33 6.25 8.62
CA ALA A 93 4.21 7.20 7.53
C ALA A 93 4.26 6.47 6.19
N LEU A 94 3.41 6.90 5.27
CA LEU A 94 3.42 6.50 3.87
C LEU A 94 3.62 7.74 3.00
N TRP A 95 4.67 7.71 2.17
CA TRP A 95 4.90 8.68 1.12
C TRP A 95 4.55 8.03 -0.22
N VAL A 96 3.82 8.75 -1.06
CA VAL A 96 3.48 8.27 -2.42
C VAL A 96 4.12 9.20 -3.43
N GLY A 97 5.03 8.67 -4.23
CA GLY A 97 5.62 9.36 -5.38
C GLY A 97 4.91 8.94 -6.66
N VAL A 98 4.35 9.89 -7.39
CA VAL A 98 3.78 9.64 -8.72
C VAL A 98 4.85 9.90 -9.77
N LEU A 99 5.18 8.88 -10.54
CA LEU A 99 6.13 8.94 -11.64
C LEU A 99 5.37 9.28 -12.93
N ALA A 100 5.89 10.24 -13.69
CA ALA A 100 5.36 10.65 -15.00
C ALA A 100 5.63 9.59 -16.08
#